data_AF-A0A072V920-F1
#
_entry.id   AF-A0A072V920-F1
#
_cell.length_a   1.000
_cell.length_b   1.000
_cell.length_c   1.000
_cell.angle_alpha   90.00
_cell.angle_beta   90.00
_cell.angle_gamma   90.00
#
_symmetry.space_group_name_H-M   'P 1'
#
loop_
_entity.id
_entity.type
_entity.pdbx_description
1 polymer ?
#
loop_
_entity_poly.entity_id
_entity_poly.type
_entity_poly.pdbx_seq_one_letter_code
_entity_poly.pdbx_strand_id
1 'polypeptide(L)' 'MAQNKYLFCAFIIFLSLFFVLTKSSIPCKTRTQCPEKMCRLPKFVWCIDGSCVCA' A
#
# COMPACT_ATOMS: atom_id res chain seq x y z
N MET A 1 18.14 -17.57 -26.37
CA MET A 1 16.76 -17.76 -25.85
C MET A 1 16.66 -17.84 -24.32
N ALA A 2 17.77 -18.03 -23.57
CA ALA A 2 17.75 -18.12 -22.10
C ALA A 2 17.74 -16.76 -21.37
N GLN A 3 18.38 -15.72 -21.91
CA GLN A 3 18.45 -14.38 -21.28
C GLN A 3 17.07 -13.75 -21.02
N ASN A 4 16.09 -13.93 -21.92
CA ASN A 4 14.73 -13.41 -21.72
C ASN A 4 14.02 -14.04 -20.51
N LYS A 5 14.29 -15.31 -20.18
CA LYS A 5 13.66 -15.97 -19.03
C LYS A 5 14.13 -15.38 -17.71
N TYR A 6 15.43 -15.10 -17.59
CA TYR A 6 15.99 -14.47 -16.38
C TYR A 6 15.50 -13.04 -16.17
N LEU A 7 15.40 -12.27 -17.27
CA LEU A 7 14.87 -10.90 -17.24
C LEU A 7 13.40 -10.87 -16.81
N PHE A 8 12.60 -11.82 -17.30
CA PHE A 8 11.20 -11.95 -16.93
C PHE A 8 11.02 -12.33 -15.45
N CYS A 9 11.81 -13.27 -14.94
CA CYS A 9 11.80 -13.62 -13.51
C CYS A 9 12.20 -12.43 -12.63
N ALA A 10 13.24 -11.68 -13.01
CA ALA A 10 13.67 -10.50 -12.28
C ALA A 10 12.57 -9.42 -12.25
N PHE A 11 11.86 -9.23 -13.35
CA PHE A 11 10.75 -8.28 -13.43
C PHE A 11 9.57 -8.65 -12.52
N ILE A 12 9.21 -9.94 -12.45
CA ILE A 12 8.16 -10.43 -11.55
C ILE A 12 8.56 -10.25 -10.08
N ILE A 13 9.82 -10.55 -9.73
CA ILE A 13 10.34 -10.35 -8.37
C ILE A 13 10.29 -8.86 -8.00
N PHE A 14 10.71 -7.97 -8.92
CA PHE A 14 10.67 -6.53 -8.71
C PHE A 14 9.24 -6.01 -8.51
N LEU A 15 8.28 -6.44 -9.34
CA LEU A 15 6.87 -6.06 -9.18
C LEU A 15 6.27 -6.57 -7.87
N SER A 16 6.62 -7.78 -7.47
CA SER A 16 6.16 -8.37 -6.21
C SER A 16 6.70 -7.59 -5.01
N LEU A 17 7.99 -7.25 -5.03
CA LEU A 17 8.63 -6.41 -4.02
C LEU A 17 8.03 -5.01 -4.02
N PHE A 18 7.81 -4.41 -5.19
CA PHE A 18 7.19 -3.09 -5.33
C PHE A 18 5.81 -3.08 -4.69
N PHE A 19 4.97 -4.09 -4.96
CA PHE A 19 3.63 -4.20 -4.39
C PHE A 19 3.66 -4.36 -2.85
N VAL A 20 4.62 -5.11 -2.32
CA VAL A 20 4.82 -5.26 -0.87
C VAL A 20 5.36 -3.97 -0.23
N LEU A 21 6.23 -3.24 -0.94
CA LEU A 21 6.87 -2.01 -0.48
C LEU A 21 5.93 -0.80 -0.57
N THR A 22 5.06 -0.74 -1.57
CA THR A 22 3.88 0.11 -1.54
C THR A 22 2.96 -0.45 -0.46
N LYS A 23 3.21 -0.05 0.78
CA LYS A 23 2.21 -0.15 1.84
C LYS A 23 0.87 0.24 1.23
N SER A 24 -0.12 -0.62 1.38
CA SER A 24 -1.53 -0.33 1.06
C SER A 24 -2.02 0.82 1.93
N SER A 25 -1.50 2.00 1.68
CA SER A 25 -1.95 3.26 2.22
C SER A 25 -3.22 3.55 1.44
N ILE A 26 -4.36 3.42 2.11
CA ILE A 26 -5.64 3.75 1.50
C ILE A 26 -5.58 5.25 1.19
N PRO A 27 -5.62 5.65 -0.10
CA PRO A 27 -5.51 7.06 -0.44
C PRO A 27 -6.75 7.80 0.07
N CYS A 28 -6.55 8.99 0.60
CA CYS A 28 -7.63 9.84 1.10
C CYS A 28 -7.33 11.31 0.83
N LYS A 29 -8.38 12.11 0.65
CA LYS A 29 -8.34 13.58 0.68
C LYS A 29 -9.00 14.12 1.94
N THR A 30 -10.01 13.40 2.44
CA THR A 30 -10.74 13.74 3.67
C THR A 30 -10.87 12.50 4.54
N ARG A 31 -10.98 12.69 5.86
CA ARG A 31 -11.14 11.61 6.85
C ARG A 31 -12.30 10.67 6.52
N THR A 32 -13.38 11.19 5.94
CA THR A 32 -14.59 10.44 5.55
C THR A 32 -14.37 9.37 4.48
N GLN A 33 -13.27 9.47 3.71
CA GLN A 33 -12.91 8.46 2.71
C GLN A 33 -12.19 7.26 3.32
N CYS A 34 -11.76 7.37 4.57
CA CYS A 34 -11.07 6.30 5.26
C CYS A 34 -12.07 5.37 5.97
N PRO A 35 -11.88 4.04 5.87
CA PRO A 35 -12.79 3.09 6.50
C PRO A 35 -12.74 3.23 8.03
N GLU A 36 -13.89 3.51 8.66
CA GLU A 36 -13.97 3.74 10.11
C GLU A 36 -13.48 2.56 10.95
N LYS A 37 -13.63 1.32 10.43
CA LYS A 37 -13.20 0.08 11.09
C LYS A 37 -11.74 -0.30 10.82
N MET A 38 -10.96 0.57 10.19
CA MET A 38 -9.55 0.31 9.91
C MET A 38 -8.70 0.28 11.18
N CYS A 39 -9.07 1.04 12.21
CA CYS A 39 -8.33 1.14 13.46
C CYS A 39 -9.01 0.40 14.60
N ARG A 40 -8.21 -0.26 15.43
CA ARG A 40 -8.67 -0.76 16.74
C ARG A 40 -8.62 0.39 17.74
N LEU A 41 -9.69 0.56 18.51
CA LEU A 41 -9.76 1.51 19.63
C LEU A 41 -8.55 1.32 20.56
N PRO A 42 -7.95 2.40 21.10
CA PRO A 42 -8.42 3.78 21.11
C PRO A 42 -8.00 4.64 19.90
N LYS A 43 -7.36 4.05 18.88
CA LYS A 43 -6.84 4.81 17.74
C LYS A 43 -7.96 5.26 16.82
N PHE A 44 -7.86 6.49 16.34
CA PHE A 44 -8.81 7.04 15.37
C PHE A 44 -8.22 7.01 13.97
N VAL A 45 -9.11 6.85 13.00
CA VAL A 45 -8.77 6.96 11.59
C VAL A 45 -8.60 8.42 11.23
N TRP A 46 -7.44 8.76 10.69
CA TRP A 46 -7.11 10.09 10.17
C TRP A 46 -6.64 9.99 8.72
N CYS A 47 -6.79 11.08 7.99
CA CYS A 47 -6.19 11.25 6.67
C CYS A 47 -4.97 12.16 6.81
N ILE A 48 -3.76 11.60 6.72
CA ILE A 48 -2.49 12.32 6.86
C ILE A 48 -1.65 12.05 5.63
N ASP A 49 -1.11 13.11 5.01
CA ASP A 49 -0.28 13.02 3.78
C ASP A 49 -0.94 12.22 2.65
N GLY A 50 -2.26 12.39 2.50
CA GLY A 50 -3.04 11.71 1.47
C GLY A 50 -3.27 10.22 1.73
N SER A 51 -2.96 9.74 2.95
CA SER A 51 -3.07 8.33 3.34
C SER A 51 -3.86 8.16 4.63
N CYS A 52 -4.73 7.15 4.66
CA CYS A 52 -5.45 6.78 5.87
C CYS A 52 -4.50 6.13 6.88
N VAL A 53 -4.42 6.72 8.07
CA VAL A 53 -3.56 6.25 9.15
C VAL A 53 -4.33 6.14 10.46
N CYS A 54 -3.88 5.25 11.33
CA CYS A 54 -4.40 5.10 12.69
C CYS A 54 -3.51 5.88 13.65
N ALA A 55 -4.00 7.02 14.14
CA ALA A 55 -3.32 7.85 15.13
C ALA A 55 -4.09 7.86 16.45
#